data_AF-A0A6C0F1U8-F1
#
_entry.id   AF-A0A6C0F1U8-F1
#
_cell.length_a   1.000
_cell.length_b   1.000
_cell.length_c   1.000
_cell.angle_alpha   90.00
_cell.angle_beta   90.00
_cell.angle_gamma   90.00
#
_symmetry.space_group_name_H-M   'P 1'
#
loop_
_entity.id
_entity.type
_entity.pdbx_description
1 polymer ?
#
loop_
_entity_poly.entity_id
_entity_poly.type
_entity_poly.pdbx_seq_one_letter_code
_entity_poly.pdbx_strand_id
1 'polypeptide(L)'
;MSWGTCYSGSNNIHFNFPPIMADGRNYATWQPGAVVNEIIREKNNITSNSQYRQYLTHNATEVMQANLVGAADACGFNLDLISNSNNGNVTTPFLFSSPWDQSQPFGYESSDLKNLYLSRYELQSRMMAPSLSQEQYLFGGFPNPNS
;
A
#
# COMPACT_ATOMS: atom_id res chain seq x y z
N MET A 1 -18.18 -1.63 26.96
CA MET A 1 -17.52 -1.35 25.67
C MET A 1 -18.22 -0.15 25.05
N SER A 2 -17.57 1.01 25.04
CA SER A 2 -18.14 2.26 24.51
C SER A 2 -17.87 2.35 23.01
N TRP A 3 -18.88 2.69 22.22
CA TRP A 3 -18.83 2.82 20.76
C TRP A 3 -17.96 4.01 20.28
N GLY A 4 -17.36 4.76 21.20
CA GLY A 4 -16.55 5.96 20.93
C GLY A 4 -15.09 5.88 21.37
N THR A 5 -14.58 4.70 21.73
CA THR A 5 -13.18 4.54 22.15
C THR A 5 -12.46 3.52 21.28
N CYS A 6 -11.76 4.00 20.25
CA CYS A 6 -10.76 3.24 19.52
C CYS A 6 -9.48 3.12 20.39
N TYR A 7 -9.13 1.90 20.80
CA TYR A 7 -7.93 1.64 21.62
C TYR A 7 -6.67 1.35 20.79
N SER A 8 -6.76 1.47 19.46
CA SER A 8 -5.62 1.26 18.56
C SER A 8 -5.59 2.30 17.45
N GLY A 9 -4.43 2.97 17.33
CA GLY A 9 -3.82 3.54 16.13
C GLY A 9 -4.56 4.59 15.29
N SER A 10 -5.85 4.81 15.45
CA SER A 10 -6.53 5.88 14.72
C SER A 10 -7.62 6.49 15.58
N ASN A 11 -7.36 7.67 16.15
CA ASN A 11 -8.38 8.47 16.84
C ASN A 11 -9.33 9.12 15.82
N ASN A 12 -9.88 8.32 14.91
CA ASN A 12 -10.79 8.78 13.87
C ASN A 12 -12.17 8.16 14.08
N ILE A 13 -13.00 8.81 14.90
CA ILE A 13 -14.42 8.48 15.07
C ILE A 13 -15.27 8.89 13.86
N HIS A 14 -14.69 9.56 12.86
CA HIS A 14 -15.39 10.12 11.71
C HIS A 14 -14.88 9.50 10.39
N PHE A 15 -15.55 8.44 9.93
CA PHE A 15 -15.18 7.67 8.73
C PHE A 15 -15.09 8.48 7.42
N ASN A 16 -15.73 9.64 7.33
CA ASN A 16 -15.76 10.47 6.12
C ASN A 16 -14.66 11.55 6.07
N PHE A 17 -13.79 11.61 7.08
CA PHE A 17 -12.73 12.60 7.16
C PHE A 17 -11.37 11.91 7.28
N PRO A 18 -10.30 12.51 6.73
CA PRO A 18 -8.96 11.96 6.89
C PRO A 18 -8.62 11.87 8.39
N PRO A 19 -7.86 10.86 8.82
CA PRO A 19 -7.42 10.72 10.20
C PRO A 19 -6.66 11.99 10.65
N ILE A 20 -6.68 12.28 11.97
CA ILE A 20 -5.99 13.44 12.55
C ILE A 20 -4.48 13.26 12.37
N MET A 21 -3.94 13.79 11.27
CA MET A 21 -2.50 13.67 10.93
C MET A 21 -1.58 14.41 11.91
N ALA A 22 -2.13 15.31 12.72
CA ALA A 22 -1.40 16.00 13.78
C ALA A 22 -1.05 15.09 14.97
N ASP A 23 -1.74 13.94 15.11
CA ASP A 23 -1.46 12.97 16.17
C ASP A 23 -0.45 11.92 15.68
N GLY A 24 0.81 12.10 16.07
CA GLY A 24 1.90 11.17 15.75
C GLY A 24 1.70 9.75 16.32
N ARG A 25 0.70 9.53 17.18
CA ARG A 25 0.34 8.19 17.68
C ARG A 25 -0.38 7.33 16.65
N ASN A 26 -0.81 7.90 15.52
CA ASN A 26 -1.52 7.12 14.49
C ASN A 26 -0.63 6.11 13.75
N TYR A 27 0.69 6.31 13.78
CA TYR A 27 1.67 5.52 13.02
C TYR A 27 2.87 5.06 13.86
N ALA A 28 2.78 5.20 15.20
CA ALA A 28 3.85 4.81 16.11
C ALA A 28 3.28 4.39 17.46
N THR A 29 3.68 3.19 17.92
CA THR A 29 3.55 2.82 19.34
C THR A 29 4.46 3.74 20.16
N TRP A 30 3.87 4.51 21.07
CA TRP A 30 4.60 5.43 21.95
C TRP A 30 5.42 4.72 23.04
N GLN A 31 5.17 3.41 23.23
CA GLN A 31 5.77 2.65 24.31
C GLN A 31 7.23 2.29 23.96
N PRO A 32 8.21 2.75 24.75
CA PRO A 32 9.61 2.50 24.46
C PRO A 32 9.95 1.03 24.65
N GLY A 33 10.88 0.50 23.86
CA GLY A 33 11.31 -0.91 23.93
C GLY A 33 11.84 -1.32 25.31
N ALA A 34 12.37 -0.38 26.10
CA ALA A 34 12.77 -0.64 27.48
C ALA A 34 11.59 -1.08 28.36
N VAL A 35 10.41 -0.44 28.21
CA VAL A 35 9.21 -0.81 28.97
C VAL A 35 8.69 -2.18 28.51
N VAL A 36 8.77 -2.48 27.21
CA VAL A 36 8.40 -3.81 26.69
C VAL A 36 9.31 -4.89 27.29
N ASN A 37 10.61 -4.64 27.38
CA ASN A 37 11.56 -5.57 28.00
C ASN A 37 11.27 -5.80 29.48
N GLU A 38 10.95 -4.74 30.25
CA GLU A 38 10.58 -4.91 31.66
C GLU A 38 9.30 -5.73 31.81
N ILE A 39 8.29 -5.50 30.97
CA ILE A 39 7.06 -6.30 30.97
C ILE A 39 7.35 -7.77 30.63
N ILE A 40 8.24 -8.04 29.67
CA ILE A 40 8.67 -9.42 29.35
C ILE A 40 9.34 -10.07 30.57
N ARG A 41 10.18 -9.32 31.29
CA ARG A 41 10.86 -9.81 32.48
C ARG A 41 9.89 -10.11 33.61
N GLU A 42 8.97 -9.18 33.90
CA GLU A 42 7.94 -9.34 34.93
C GLU A 42 7.01 -10.51 34.63
N LYS A 43 6.48 -10.61 33.40
CA LYS A 43 5.56 -11.69 33.00
C LYS A 43 6.17 -13.08 33.07
N ASN A 44 7.47 -13.20 32.77
CA ASN A 44 8.18 -14.47 32.76
C ASN A 44 8.98 -14.71 34.06
N ASN A 45 8.80 -13.88 35.09
CA ASN A 45 9.52 -13.95 36.37
C ASN A 45 11.05 -14.00 36.21
N ILE A 46 11.60 -13.26 35.25
CA ILE A 46 13.03 -13.23 34.93
C ILE A 46 13.73 -12.21 35.83
N THR A 47 14.55 -12.72 36.75
CA THR A 47 15.28 -11.87 37.72
C THR A 47 16.71 -11.59 37.28
N SER A 48 17.34 -12.51 36.55
CA SER A 48 18.75 -12.42 36.13
C SER A 48 18.93 -12.07 34.65
N ASN A 49 19.97 -11.30 34.34
CA ASN A 49 20.37 -11.00 32.97
C ASN A 49 20.69 -12.26 32.14
N SER A 50 21.22 -13.31 32.78
CA SER A 50 21.51 -14.57 32.08
C SER A 50 20.22 -15.25 31.62
N GLN A 51 19.22 -15.30 32.50
CA GLN A 51 17.89 -15.86 32.19
C GLN A 51 17.20 -15.05 31.09
N TYR A 52 17.35 -13.72 31.09
CA TYR A 52 16.78 -12.89 30.02
C TYR A 52 17.40 -13.20 28.66
N ARG A 53 18.73 -13.37 28.60
CA ARG A 53 19.41 -13.77 27.36
C ARG A 53 18.95 -15.16 26.90
N GLN A 54 18.83 -16.12 27.81
CA GLN A 54 18.30 -17.45 27.51
C GLN A 54 16.87 -17.40 26.96
N TYR A 55 16.00 -16.61 27.59
CA TYR A 55 14.63 -16.40 27.13
C TYR A 55 14.59 -15.85 25.72
N LEU A 56 15.37 -14.79 25.43
CA LEU A 56 15.43 -14.20 24.10
C LEU A 56 15.99 -15.17 23.06
N THR A 57 16.95 -16.03 23.41
CA THR A 57 17.47 -17.04 22.47
C THR A 57 16.48 -18.16 22.21
N HIS A 58 15.76 -18.63 23.23
CA HIS A 58 14.79 -19.72 23.09
C HIS A 58 13.51 -19.27 22.38
N ASN A 59 13.09 -18.02 22.59
CA ASN A 59 11.87 -17.46 21.99
C ASN A 59 12.18 -16.43 20.88
N ALA A 60 13.38 -16.50 20.29
CA ALA A 60 13.86 -15.51 19.33
C ALA A 60 12.89 -15.34 18.14
N THR A 61 12.38 -16.45 17.62
CA THR A 61 11.46 -16.48 16.49
C THR A 61 10.14 -15.78 16.80
N GLU A 62 9.56 -16.06 17.97
CA GLU A 62 8.31 -15.46 18.42
C GLU A 62 8.46 -13.95 18.66
N VAL A 63 9.56 -13.54 19.31
CA VAL A 63 9.86 -12.12 19.55
C VAL A 63 10.06 -11.36 18.23
N MET A 64 10.77 -11.95 17.27
CA MET A 64 10.94 -11.37 15.95
C MET A 64 9.59 -11.23 15.22
N GLN A 65 8.74 -12.26 15.28
CA GLN A 65 7.43 -12.24 14.65
C GLN A 65 6.50 -11.19 15.28
N ALA A 66 6.48 -11.08 16.61
CA ALA A 66 5.71 -10.06 17.32
C ALA A 66 6.18 -8.63 16.96
N ASN A 67 7.50 -8.43 16.87
CA ASN A 67 8.07 -7.15 16.44
C ASN A 67 7.70 -6.82 14.98
N LEU A 68 7.69 -7.83 14.10
CA LEU A 68 7.28 -7.66 12.71
C LEU A 68 5.81 -7.22 12.61
N VAL A 69 4.91 -7.88 13.34
CA VAL A 69 3.49 -7.51 13.38
C VAL A 69 3.31 -6.07 13.85
N GLY A 70 3.94 -5.68 14.97
CA GLY A 70 3.85 -4.32 15.48
C GLY A 70 4.43 -3.26 14.54
N ALA A 71 5.49 -3.59 13.79
CA ALA A 71 6.05 -2.71 12.77
C ALA A 71 5.15 -2.59 11.54
N ALA A 72 4.55 -3.70 11.10
CA ALA A 72 3.60 -3.73 9.99
C ALA A 72 2.35 -2.89 10.30
N ASP A 73 1.79 -3.03 11.50
CA ASP A 73 0.67 -2.23 11.98
C ASP A 73 1.00 -0.72 11.96
N ALA A 74 2.22 -0.36 12.40
CA ALA A 74 2.66 1.03 12.44
C ALA A 74 2.81 1.68 11.05
N CYS A 75 3.21 0.90 10.03
CA CYS A 75 3.37 1.41 8.66
C CYS A 75 2.15 1.19 7.76
N GLY A 76 1.05 0.62 8.30
CA GLY A 76 -0.15 0.30 7.53
C GLY A 76 0.03 -0.86 6.55
N PHE A 77 1.07 -1.69 6.74
CA PHE A 77 1.32 -2.87 5.94
C PHE A 77 0.46 -4.04 6.43
N ASN A 78 -0.31 -4.65 5.54
CA ASN A 78 -1.13 -5.81 5.88
C ASN A 78 -0.28 -7.09 5.82
N LEU A 79 -0.05 -7.72 6.97
CA LEU A 79 0.78 -8.93 7.07
C LEU A 79 0.14 -10.17 6.41
N ASP A 80 -1.19 -10.21 6.23
CA ASP A 80 -1.89 -11.31 5.56
C ASP A 80 -1.58 -11.40 4.05
N LEU A 81 -0.98 -10.35 3.47
CA LEU A 81 -0.40 -10.39 2.12
C LEU A 81 0.81 -11.32 2.04
N ILE A 82 1.54 -11.54 3.14
CA ILE A 82 2.70 -12.44 3.19
C ILE A 82 2.26 -13.90 3.48
N SER A 83 1.24 -14.10 4.31
CA SER A 83 0.76 -15.43 4.71
C SER A 83 -0.07 -16.13 3.62
N ASN A 84 -0.72 -15.37 2.72
CA ASN A 84 -1.50 -15.90 1.60
C ASN A 84 -0.66 -16.36 0.39
N SER A 85 0.66 -16.47 0.50
CA SER A 85 1.52 -16.98 -0.58
C SER A 85 1.28 -18.46 -0.95
N ASN A 86 0.35 -19.16 -0.28
CA ASN A 86 0.10 -20.59 -0.50
C ASN A 86 -1.24 -20.93 -1.17
N ASN A 87 -1.95 -19.98 -1.78
CA ASN A 87 -3.10 -20.31 -2.63
C ASN A 87 -3.07 -19.56 -3.96
N GLY A 88 -2.40 -20.18 -4.94
CA GLY A 88 -2.70 -20.14 -6.37
C GLY A 88 -2.69 -18.79 -7.10
N ASN A 89 -1.83 -18.67 -8.12
CA ASN A 89 -1.99 -17.84 -9.32
C ASN A 89 -2.45 -16.38 -9.09
N VAL A 90 -1.61 -15.36 -9.26
CA VAL A 90 -0.98 -14.94 -10.52
C VAL A 90 0.13 -13.95 -10.15
N THR A 91 1.40 -14.31 -10.37
CA THR A 91 2.57 -13.42 -10.13
C THR A 91 2.88 -12.52 -11.32
N THR A 92 2.05 -12.54 -12.38
CA THR A 92 2.25 -11.69 -13.54
C THR A 92 1.43 -10.41 -13.40
N PRO A 93 2.02 -9.23 -13.67
CA PRO A 93 1.27 -7.99 -13.68
C PRO A 93 0.08 -8.10 -14.63
N PHE A 94 -1.05 -7.50 -14.24
CA PHE A 94 -2.23 -7.46 -15.09
C PHE A 94 -1.91 -6.74 -16.41
N LEU A 95 -2.18 -7.41 -17.52
CA LEU A 95 -1.90 -6.94 -18.86
C LEU A 95 -3.20 -6.53 -19.56
N PHE A 96 -3.26 -5.28 -20.01
CA PHE A 96 -4.36 -4.79 -20.83
C PHE A 96 -4.28 -5.40 -22.24
N SER A 97 -5.43 -5.84 -22.77
CA SER A 97 -5.51 -6.45 -24.10
C SER A 97 -5.40 -5.42 -25.24
N SER A 98 -5.77 -4.17 -24.97
CA SER A 98 -5.71 -3.07 -25.94
C SER A 98 -5.62 -1.72 -25.20
N PRO A 99 -5.27 -0.61 -25.89
CA PRO A 99 -5.32 0.72 -25.30
C PRO A 99 -6.71 1.15 -24.80
N TRP A 100 -7.76 0.41 -25.16
CA TRP A 100 -9.16 0.73 -24.88
C TRP A 100 -9.76 -0.17 -23.80
N ASP A 101 -8.96 -1.10 -23.29
CA ASP A 101 -9.37 -2.07 -22.30
C ASP A 101 -9.44 -1.42 -20.92
N GLN A 102 -10.65 -1.37 -20.36
CA GLN A 102 -10.89 -0.84 -19.02
C GLN A 102 -11.05 -1.96 -17.97
N SER A 103 -10.83 -3.21 -18.35
CA SER A 103 -10.86 -4.30 -17.39
C SER A 103 -9.70 -4.16 -16.41
N GLN A 104 -9.98 -4.35 -15.13
CA GLN A 104 -8.97 -4.36 -14.08
C GLN A 104 -9.42 -5.30 -12.96
N PRO A 105 -8.50 -6.05 -12.33
CA PRO A 105 -8.85 -6.91 -11.21
C PRO A 105 -9.27 -6.07 -10.00
N PHE A 106 -9.99 -6.70 -9.08
CA PHE A 106 -10.31 -6.07 -7.81
C PHE A 106 -9.02 -5.69 -7.07
N GLY A 107 -8.94 -4.44 -6.59
CA GLY A 107 -7.73 -3.92 -5.93
C GLY A 107 -6.60 -3.53 -6.88
N TYR A 108 -6.86 -3.35 -8.18
CA TYR A 108 -5.83 -2.91 -9.12
C TYR A 108 -5.22 -1.56 -8.72
N GLU A 109 -3.89 -1.52 -8.73
CA GLU A 109 -3.15 -0.37 -8.23
C GLU A 109 -3.26 0.81 -9.21
N SER A 110 -3.80 1.93 -8.73
CA SER A 110 -3.91 3.17 -9.49
C SER A 110 -3.09 4.27 -8.80
N SER A 111 -2.42 5.09 -9.60
CA SER A 111 -1.67 6.25 -9.12
C SER A 111 -1.82 7.39 -10.13
N ASP A 112 -1.70 8.64 -9.68
CA ASP A 112 -1.88 9.80 -10.55
C ASP A 112 -0.93 9.78 -11.75
N LEU A 113 0.32 9.39 -11.51
CA LEU A 113 1.34 9.26 -12.56
C LEU A 113 0.97 8.17 -13.57
N LYS A 114 0.43 7.04 -13.09
CA LYS A 114 -0.02 5.95 -13.95
C LYS A 114 -1.23 6.36 -14.78
N ASN A 115 -2.21 7.01 -14.17
CA ASN A 115 -3.40 7.50 -14.87
C ASN A 115 -3.03 8.54 -15.95
N LEU A 116 -2.09 9.44 -15.65
CA LEU A 116 -1.56 10.41 -16.62
C LEU A 116 -0.86 9.71 -17.79
N TYR A 117 -0.01 8.71 -17.50
CA TYR A 117 0.67 7.95 -18.55
C TYR A 117 -0.32 7.19 -19.45
N LEU A 118 -1.27 6.46 -18.86
CA LEU A 118 -2.25 5.66 -19.61
C LEU A 118 -3.12 6.55 -20.51
N SER A 119 -3.65 7.67 -19.98
CA SER A 119 -4.44 8.62 -20.78
C SER A 119 -3.64 9.25 -21.93
N ARG A 120 -2.35 9.56 -21.73
CA ARG A 120 -1.47 10.03 -22.82
C ARG A 120 -1.30 8.96 -23.88
N TYR A 121 -1.10 7.71 -23.48
CA TYR A 121 -0.94 6.59 -24.40
C TYR A 121 -2.22 6.33 -25.20
N GLU A 122 -3.39 6.40 -24.56
CA GLU A 122 -4.70 6.33 -25.23
C GLU A 122 -4.85 7.43 -26.30
N LEU A 123 -4.54 8.68 -25.96
CA LEU A 123 -4.56 9.80 -26.90
C LEU A 123 -3.59 9.58 -28.06
N GLN A 124 -2.40 9.07 -27.78
CA GLN A 124 -1.42 8.75 -28.80
C GLN A 124 -1.89 7.63 -29.72
N SER A 125 -2.56 6.60 -29.18
CA SER A 125 -3.12 5.50 -29.97
C SER A 125 -4.26 5.95 -30.90
N ARG A 126 -4.91 7.08 -30.58
CA ARG A 126 -5.94 7.73 -31.41
C ARG A 126 -5.37 8.58 -32.53
N MET A 127 -4.08 8.93 -32.49
CA MET A 127 -3.51 9.81 -33.50
C MET A 127 -3.56 9.15 -34.88
N MET A 128 -4.36 9.74 -35.75
CA MET A 128 -4.44 9.35 -37.16
C MET A 128 -3.70 10.39 -38.00
N ALA A 129 -2.87 9.92 -38.92
CA ALA A 129 -2.27 10.80 -39.93
C ALA A 129 -3.29 10.99 -41.06
N PRO A 130 -3.58 12.24 -41.48
CA PRO A 130 -4.48 12.46 -42.60
C PRO A 130 -3.80 11.99 -43.90
N SER A 131 -4.56 11.33 -44.78
CA SER A 131 -4.14 11.17 -46.18
C SER A 131 -4.45 12.46 -46.93
N LEU A 132 -3.43 13.05 -47.55
CA LEU A 132 -3.54 14.29 -48.32
C LEU A 132 -3.38 14.01 -49.80
N SER A 133 -4.31 14.49 -50.62
CA SER A 133 -4.12 14.57 -52.07
C SER A 133 -3.20 15.74 -52.43
N GLN A 134 -2.58 15.67 -53.62
CA GLN A 134 -1.66 16.71 -54.10
C GLN A 134 -2.32 18.10 -54.07
N GLU A 135 -3.57 18.21 -54.54
CA GLU A 135 -4.37 19.44 -54.48
C GLU A 135 -4.56 19.95 -53.05
N GLN A 136 -4.86 19.09 -52.08
CA GLN A 136 -5.06 19.47 -50.67
C GLN A 136 -3.77 20.01 -50.04
N TYR A 137 -2.61 19.47 -50.43
CA TYR A 137 -1.31 19.99 -50.01
C TYR A 137 -1.05 21.41 -50.55
N LEU A 138 -1.45 21.67 -51.80
CA LEU A 138 -1.30 22.99 -52.42
C LEU A 138 -2.25 24.06 -51.86
N PHE A 139 -3.46 23.68 -51.43
CA PHE A 139 -4.45 24.63 -50.90
C PHE A 139 -4.33 24.93 -49.39
N GLY A 140 -3.47 24.22 -48.64
CA GLY A 140 -3.08 24.55 -47.27
C GLY A 140 -4.19 24.45 -46.19
N GLY A 141 -5.39 24.00 -46.56
CA GLY A 141 -6.50 23.77 -45.64
C GLY A 141 -6.53 22.32 -45.15
N PHE A 142 -6.00 22.06 -43.95
CA PHE A 142 -5.96 20.72 -43.38
C PHE A 142 -7.09 20.52 -42.34
N PRO A 143 -7.96 19.51 -42.49
CA PRO A 143 -8.88 19.13 -41.42
C PRO A 143 -8.08 18.51 -40.26
N ASN A 144 -8.48 18.81 -39.02
CA ASN A 144 -7.91 18.13 -37.85
C ASN A 144 -8.34 16.65 -37.92
N PRO A 145 -7.42 15.69 -38.07
CA PRO A 145 -7.79 14.27 -38.17
C PRO A 145 -8.28 13.69 -36.84
N ASN A 146 -8.03 14.41 -35.74
CA ASN A 146 -8.27 13.96 -34.36
C ASN A 146 -9.29 14.85 -33.62
N SER A 147 -10.09 15.66 -34.34
CA SER A 147 -11.18 16.47 -33.76
C SER A 147 -12.45 15.67 -33.52
#